data_AF-A0A7S2YAN6-F1
#
_entry.id   AF-A0A7S2YAN6-F1
#
_cell.length_a   1.000
_cell.length_b   1.000
_cell.length_c   1.000
_cell.angle_alpha   90.00
_cell.angle_beta   90.00
_cell.angle_gamma   90.00
#
_symmetry.space_group_name_H-M   'P 1'
#
loop_
_entity.id
_entity.type
_entity.pdbx_description
1 polymer ?
#
loop_
_entity_poly.entity_id
_entity_poly.type
_entity_poly.pdbx_seq_one_letter_code
_entity_poly.pdbx_strand_id
1 'polypeptide(L)'
;MTDEAHLYGEFGEEDEGARKGKHNKRRDTLRKAPQAPKRFKSSYICFFMAKQPEIKQILGEKATISEISKKSAEMWKNLPADERAYWDDVAAKDKERYMVEKASYTGPWQVPWKRAKKDPSAPKRPMSAFLYYSQGKRSHLKKQHPDMKNTEVSRLLGEMWRNSSDQEKRPHIEKEREERSKYKIRIAEWRKESEEKQRAQRKAQAEWAASSEQQQQA
;
A
#
# COMPACT_ATOMS: atom_id res chain seq x y z
N MET A 1 -59.79 -5.40 -42.82
CA MET A 1 -60.29 -6.11 -41.63
C MET A 1 -59.11 -6.20 -40.67
N THR A 2 -58.81 -5.01 -40.11
CA THR A 2 -58.76 -4.66 -38.68
C THR A 2 -57.34 -4.85 -38.16
N ASP A 3 -56.47 -3.86 -38.38
CA ASP A 3 -56.22 -2.70 -37.50
C ASP A 3 -55.93 -3.12 -36.05
N GLU A 4 -54.68 -2.97 -35.64
CA GLU A 4 -54.36 -2.50 -34.29
C GLU A 4 -53.03 -1.73 -34.31
N ALA A 5 -53.17 -0.43 -34.58
CA ALA A 5 -52.17 0.57 -34.24
C ALA A 5 -52.19 0.84 -32.73
N HIS A 6 -51.10 1.41 -32.23
CA HIS A 6 -50.90 1.99 -30.89
C HIS A 6 -50.71 1.04 -29.70
N LEU A 7 -49.44 0.85 -29.32
CA LEU A 7 -49.04 1.25 -27.96
C LEU A 7 -47.58 1.72 -27.92
N TYR A 8 -47.35 2.91 -28.48
CA TYR A 8 -46.40 3.84 -27.87
C TYR A 8 -46.99 4.22 -26.50
N GLY A 9 -46.30 3.86 -25.41
CA GLY A 9 -46.40 4.52 -24.11
C GLY A 9 -44.97 4.90 -23.72
N GLU A 10 -44.53 6.15 -23.90
CA GLU A 10 -44.74 7.23 -22.92
C GLU A 10 -44.54 6.77 -21.47
N PHE A 11 -43.28 6.74 -21.06
CA PHE A 11 -42.80 7.19 -19.75
C PHE A 11 -41.58 8.05 -20.10
N GLY A 12 -41.66 9.38 -20.17
CA GLY A 12 -42.29 10.25 -19.20
C GLY A 12 -41.27 10.51 -18.09
N GLU A 13 -40.74 11.73 -18.09
CA GLU A 13 -40.01 12.42 -17.02
C GLU A 13 -38.49 12.23 -16.93
N GLU A 14 -37.82 13.27 -17.44
CA GLU A 14 -36.71 13.96 -16.80
C GLU A 14 -36.74 13.80 -15.27
N ASP A 15 -35.87 12.94 -14.73
CA ASP A 15 -35.41 13.11 -13.36
C ASP A 15 -33.97 13.62 -13.44
N GLU A 16 -33.82 14.93 -13.20
CA GLU A 16 -32.55 15.56 -12.82
C GLU A 16 -32.04 14.90 -11.53
N GLY A 17 -31.53 13.68 -11.66
CA GLY A 17 -30.93 12.91 -10.61
C GLY A 17 -29.58 13.50 -10.22
N ALA A 18 -29.64 14.53 -9.38
CA ALA A 18 -28.60 15.07 -8.52
C ALA A 18 -27.25 14.37 -8.65
N ARG A 19 -26.23 15.09 -9.16
CA ARG A 19 -24.82 14.72 -9.04
C ARG A 19 -24.52 14.42 -7.57
N LYS A 20 -24.65 13.14 -7.18
CA LYS A 20 -24.38 12.67 -5.82
C LYS A 20 -23.01 13.18 -5.44
N GLY A 21 -22.99 14.16 -4.53
CA GLY A 21 -21.77 14.74 -4.00
C GLY A 21 -20.83 13.62 -3.61
N LYS A 22 -19.58 13.71 -4.04
CA LYS A 22 -18.53 12.74 -3.73
C LYS A 22 -18.53 12.54 -2.21
N HIS A 23 -19.19 11.48 -1.75
CA HIS A 23 -19.02 11.00 -0.39
C HIS A 23 -17.53 10.78 -0.25
N ASN A 24 -16.91 11.57 0.62
CA ASN A 24 -15.54 11.37 1.03
C ASN A 24 -15.51 10.08 1.84
N LYS A 25 -15.59 8.93 1.15
CA LYS A 25 -15.51 7.61 1.73
C LYS A 25 -14.23 7.62 2.54
N ARG A 26 -14.37 7.50 3.87
CA ARG A 26 -13.23 7.32 4.77
C ARG A 26 -12.31 6.30 4.11
N ARG A 27 -11.09 6.72 3.73
CA ARG A 27 -10.16 5.84 3.02
C ARG A 27 -10.02 4.57 3.84
N ASP A 28 -10.25 3.44 3.18
CA ASP A 28 -10.02 2.12 3.76
C ASP A 28 -8.64 2.11 4.42
N THR A 29 -8.60 1.67 5.67
CA THR A 29 -7.37 1.62 6.46
C THR A 29 -6.41 0.58 5.88
N LEU A 30 -6.93 -0.34 5.06
CA LEU A 30 -6.21 -1.38 4.35
C LEU A 30 -6.11 -1.04 2.85
N ARG A 31 -5.03 -1.51 2.22
CA ARG A 31 -4.85 -1.51 0.76
C ARG A 31 -4.40 -2.89 0.30
N LYS A 32 -4.57 -3.17 -0.99
CA LYS A 32 -4.01 -4.39 -1.58
C LYS A 32 -2.50 -4.45 -1.37
N ALA A 33 -2.00 -5.61 -0.91
CA ALA A 33 -0.57 -5.80 -0.69
C ALA A 33 0.20 -5.67 -2.01
N PRO A 34 1.35 -4.97 -2.05
CA PRO A 34 2.15 -4.81 -3.27
C PRO A 34 2.56 -6.15 -3.90
N GLN A 35 2.81 -7.15 -3.06
CA GLN A 35 3.21 -8.50 -3.46
C GLN A 35 2.03 -9.44 -3.71
N ALA A 36 0.78 -9.03 -3.42
CA ALA A 36 -0.37 -9.88 -3.69
C ALA A 36 -0.63 -9.97 -5.21
N PRO A 37 -0.93 -11.18 -5.74
CA PRO A 37 -1.24 -11.38 -7.15
C PRO A 37 -2.25 -10.36 -7.68
N LYS A 38 -1.90 -9.69 -8.77
CA LYS A 38 -2.79 -8.73 -9.43
C LYS A 38 -3.92 -9.50 -10.08
N ARG A 39 -5.14 -8.93 -10.09
CA ARG A 39 -6.28 -9.61 -10.72
C ARG A 39 -5.97 -9.86 -12.20
N PHE A 40 -6.56 -10.92 -12.74
CA PHE A 40 -6.47 -11.19 -14.17
C PHE A 40 -7.05 -10.05 -14.99
N LYS A 41 -6.48 -9.85 -16.18
CA LYS A 41 -6.89 -8.88 -17.18
C LYS A 41 -8.02 -9.48 -18.01
N SER A 42 -9.04 -8.68 -18.30
CA SER A 42 -10.08 -9.03 -19.27
C SER A 42 -9.56 -8.88 -20.71
N SER A 43 -10.30 -9.42 -21.67
CA SER A 43 -9.94 -9.36 -23.10
C SER A 43 -9.76 -7.92 -23.57
N TYR A 44 -10.67 -7.01 -23.18
CA TYR A 44 -10.51 -5.58 -23.45
C TYR A 44 -9.25 -4.97 -22.82
N ILE A 45 -8.85 -5.37 -21.60
CA ILE A 45 -7.63 -4.83 -20.96
C ILE A 45 -6.37 -5.34 -21.68
N CYS A 46 -6.35 -6.60 -22.09
CA CYS A 46 -5.27 -7.15 -22.91
C CYS A 46 -5.15 -6.41 -24.24
N PHE A 47 -6.28 -6.21 -24.93
CA PHE A 47 -6.37 -5.40 -26.14
C PHE A 47 -5.88 -3.97 -25.92
N PHE A 48 -6.41 -3.30 -24.89
CA PHE A 48 -6.07 -1.92 -24.55
C PHE A 48 -4.56 -1.76 -24.33
N MET A 49 -3.93 -2.68 -23.60
CA MET A 49 -2.49 -2.64 -23.35
C MET A 49 -1.67 -2.84 -24.63
N ALA A 50 -2.09 -3.72 -25.52
CA ALA A 50 -1.39 -4.00 -26.77
C ALA A 50 -1.56 -2.88 -27.80
N LYS A 51 -2.74 -2.25 -27.87
CA LYS A 51 -3.06 -1.19 -28.82
C LYS A 51 -2.76 0.22 -28.32
N GLN A 52 -2.46 0.38 -27.02
CA GLN A 52 -2.06 1.68 -26.46
C GLN A 52 -0.93 2.39 -27.22
N PRO A 53 0.20 1.73 -27.57
CA PRO A 53 1.28 2.41 -28.30
C PRO A 53 0.83 2.89 -29.69
N GLU A 54 0.04 2.09 -30.39
CA GLU A 54 -0.52 2.42 -31.71
C GLU A 54 -1.46 3.63 -31.63
N ILE A 55 -2.34 3.65 -30.61
CA ILE A 55 -3.26 4.77 -30.35
C ILE A 55 -2.50 6.04 -29.97
N LYS A 56 -1.40 5.92 -29.20
CA LYS A 56 -0.52 7.06 -28.87
C LYS A 56 0.21 7.61 -30.09
N GLN A 57 0.58 6.77 -31.05
CA GLN A 57 1.16 7.24 -32.31
C GLN A 57 0.13 8.01 -33.14
N ILE A 58 -1.11 7.51 -33.21
CA ILE A 58 -2.20 8.17 -33.97
C ILE A 58 -2.59 9.53 -33.35
N LEU A 59 -2.74 9.59 -32.03
CA LEU A 59 -3.18 10.80 -31.32
C LEU A 59 -2.02 11.75 -30.96
N GLY A 60 -0.78 11.29 -31.10
CA GLY A 60 0.42 12.00 -30.67
C GLY A 60 0.74 11.82 -29.18
N GLU A 61 2.00 12.04 -28.81
CA GLU A 61 2.52 11.79 -27.47
C GLU A 61 1.88 12.69 -26.38
N LYS A 62 1.29 13.82 -26.78
CA LYS A 62 0.57 14.75 -25.90
C LYS A 62 -0.91 14.38 -25.68
N ALA A 63 -1.39 13.32 -26.32
CA ALA A 63 -2.77 12.88 -26.17
C ALA A 63 -3.11 12.58 -24.71
N THR A 64 -4.27 13.08 -24.28
CA THR A 64 -4.75 12.86 -22.92
C THR A 64 -5.21 11.41 -22.74
N ILE A 65 -5.15 10.93 -21.49
CA ILE A 65 -5.62 9.58 -21.13
C ILE A 65 -7.09 9.37 -21.54
N SER A 66 -7.90 10.44 -21.48
CA SER A 66 -9.31 10.43 -21.89
C SER A 66 -9.47 10.15 -23.39
N GLU A 67 -8.68 10.82 -24.24
CA GLU A 67 -8.70 10.62 -25.70
C GLU A 67 -8.24 9.23 -26.09
N ILE A 68 -7.15 8.74 -25.47
CA ILE A 68 -6.65 7.38 -25.68
C ILE A 68 -7.72 6.34 -25.29
N SER A 69 -8.37 6.55 -24.14
CA SER A 69 -9.44 5.65 -23.68
C SER A 69 -10.62 5.63 -24.64
N LYS A 70 -11.07 6.80 -25.15
CA LYS A 70 -12.17 6.88 -26.12
C LYS A 70 -11.82 6.16 -27.43
N LYS A 71 -10.61 6.41 -27.96
CA LYS A 71 -10.16 5.76 -29.21
C LYS A 71 -10.04 4.25 -29.05
N SER A 72 -9.51 3.76 -27.92
CA SER A 72 -9.44 2.32 -27.65
C SER A 72 -10.81 1.66 -27.54
N ALA A 73 -11.80 2.33 -26.95
CA ALA A 73 -13.16 1.80 -26.85
C ALA A 73 -13.85 1.73 -28.22
N GLU A 74 -13.64 2.75 -29.07
CA GLU A 74 -14.11 2.75 -30.46
C GLU A 74 -13.51 1.59 -31.26
N MET A 75 -12.19 1.40 -31.18
CA MET A 75 -11.50 0.29 -31.86
C MET A 75 -11.96 -1.07 -31.35
N TRP A 76 -12.20 -1.23 -30.05
CA TRP A 76 -12.72 -2.47 -29.49
C TRP A 76 -14.15 -2.77 -29.95
N LYS A 77 -15.00 -1.74 -30.08
CA LYS A 77 -16.38 -1.89 -30.55
C LYS A 77 -16.44 -2.35 -32.00
N ASN A 78 -15.54 -1.83 -32.84
CA ASN A 78 -15.47 -2.13 -34.27
C ASN A 78 -14.56 -3.32 -34.60
N LEU A 79 -14.06 -4.03 -33.58
CA LEU A 79 -13.17 -5.18 -33.76
C LEU A 79 -13.96 -6.36 -34.38
N PRO A 80 -13.43 -7.03 -35.41
CA PRO A 80 -14.10 -8.19 -35.99
C PRO A 80 -14.09 -9.37 -35.00
N ALA A 81 -15.03 -10.30 -35.19
CA ALA A 81 -15.32 -11.36 -34.21
C ALA A 81 -14.16 -12.34 -34.02
N ASP A 82 -13.39 -12.60 -35.09
CA ASP A 82 -12.18 -13.41 -35.11
C ASP A 82 -11.05 -12.79 -34.28
N GLU A 83 -10.79 -11.48 -34.45
CA GLU A 83 -9.82 -10.77 -33.63
C GLU A 83 -10.28 -10.68 -32.17
N ARG A 84 -11.59 -10.55 -31.92
CA ARG A 84 -12.12 -10.55 -30.55
C ARG A 84 -11.90 -11.90 -29.86
N ALA A 85 -12.09 -13.01 -30.57
CA ALA A 85 -11.83 -14.35 -30.04
C ALA A 85 -10.35 -14.52 -29.63
N TYR A 86 -9.40 -13.99 -30.41
CA TYR A 86 -7.98 -13.99 -30.04
C TYR A 86 -7.73 -13.28 -28.69
N TRP A 87 -8.37 -12.14 -28.43
CA TRP A 87 -8.20 -11.43 -27.16
C TRP A 87 -8.88 -12.14 -25.98
N ASP A 88 -9.96 -12.88 -26.23
CA ASP A 88 -10.61 -13.72 -25.23
C ASP A 88 -9.70 -14.90 -24.83
N ASP A 89 -8.99 -15.52 -25.77
CA ASP A 89 -7.98 -16.55 -25.47
C ASP A 89 -6.80 -16.00 -24.66
N VAL A 90 -6.32 -14.79 -25.01
CA VAL A 90 -5.26 -14.11 -24.24
C VAL A 90 -5.73 -13.82 -22.81
N ALA A 91 -6.97 -13.41 -22.62
CA ALA A 91 -7.55 -13.19 -21.30
C ALA A 91 -7.76 -14.49 -20.52
N ALA A 92 -8.12 -15.59 -21.19
CA ALA A 92 -8.22 -16.91 -20.57
C ALA A 92 -6.87 -17.36 -19.99
N LYS A 93 -5.78 -17.19 -20.75
CA LYS A 93 -4.41 -17.45 -20.27
C LYS A 93 -4.01 -16.56 -19.09
N ASP A 94 -4.34 -15.26 -19.11
CA ASP A 94 -4.06 -14.36 -17.98
C ASP A 94 -4.87 -14.73 -16.72
N LYS A 95 -6.09 -15.25 -16.92
CA LYS A 95 -6.93 -15.81 -15.85
C LYS A 95 -6.28 -17.04 -15.23
N GLU A 96 -5.76 -17.97 -16.03
CA GLU A 96 -5.01 -19.14 -15.53
C GLU A 96 -3.77 -18.72 -14.74
N ARG A 97 -2.97 -17.78 -15.27
CA ARG A 97 -1.82 -17.21 -14.54
C ARG A 97 -2.24 -16.72 -13.16
N TYR A 98 -3.32 -15.92 -13.09
CA TYR A 98 -3.82 -15.41 -11.82
C TYR A 98 -4.30 -16.52 -10.88
N MET A 99 -4.94 -17.57 -11.39
CA MET A 99 -5.39 -18.68 -10.55
C MET A 99 -4.21 -19.45 -9.94
N VAL A 100 -3.17 -19.73 -10.73
CA VAL A 100 -1.93 -20.36 -10.24
C VAL A 100 -1.23 -19.47 -9.22
N GLU A 101 -1.02 -18.19 -9.54
CA GLU A 101 -0.42 -17.22 -8.60
C GLU A 101 -1.23 -17.15 -7.30
N LYS A 102 -2.56 -17.08 -7.40
CA LYS A 102 -3.47 -17.05 -6.25
C LYS A 102 -3.38 -18.32 -5.41
N ALA A 103 -3.28 -19.49 -6.03
CA ALA A 103 -3.15 -20.78 -5.33
C ALA A 103 -1.81 -20.89 -4.60
N SER A 104 -0.73 -20.40 -5.20
CA SER A 104 0.60 -20.39 -4.58
C SER A 104 0.82 -19.28 -3.53
N TYR A 105 -0.05 -18.27 -3.48
CA TYR A 105 0.17 -17.08 -2.67
C TYR A 105 -0.21 -17.30 -1.21
N THR A 106 0.79 -17.30 -0.34
CA THR A 106 0.66 -17.47 1.12
C THR A 106 0.71 -16.16 1.91
N GLY A 107 0.88 -15.03 1.22
CA GLY A 107 0.99 -13.72 1.86
C GLY A 107 -0.35 -13.06 2.20
N PRO A 108 -0.34 -11.92 2.92
CA PRO A 108 -1.55 -11.17 3.21
C PRO A 108 -2.08 -10.49 1.92
N TRP A 109 -3.37 -10.58 1.65
CA TRP A 109 -3.99 -9.92 0.49
C TRP A 109 -4.12 -8.41 0.66
N GLN A 110 -4.23 -7.95 1.90
CA GLN A 110 -4.35 -6.55 2.26
C GLN A 110 -3.35 -6.20 3.35
N VAL A 111 -2.80 -5.00 3.27
CA VAL A 111 -1.86 -4.44 4.25
C VAL A 111 -2.34 -3.05 4.66
N PRO A 112 -2.08 -2.62 5.91
CA PRO A 112 -2.39 -1.27 6.33
C PRO A 112 -1.81 -0.19 5.42
N TRP A 113 -2.59 0.85 5.12
CA TRP A 113 -2.14 2.00 4.33
C TRP A 113 -0.97 2.71 5.03
N LYS A 114 -1.04 2.81 6.36
CA LYS A 114 -0.01 3.37 7.24
C LYS A 114 0.55 2.27 8.12
N ARG A 115 1.87 2.29 8.38
CA ARG A 115 2.47 1.40 9.39
C ARG A 115 1.80 1.69 10.74
N ALA A 116 1.50 0.63 11.49
CA ALA A 116 0.96 0.77 12.84
C ALA A 116 1.92 1.63 13.69
N LYS A 117 1.35 2.52 14.51
CA LYS A 117 2.14 3.25 15.51
C LYS A 117 2.72 2.23 16.47
N LYS A 118 4.02 2.34 16.74
CA LYS A 118 4.65 1.47 17.73
C LYS A 118 4.12 1.86 19.12
N ASP A 119 3.90 0.86 19.97
CA ASP A 119 3.45 1.07 21.35
C ASP A 119 4.42 2.01 22.09
N PRO A 120 3.93 3.07 22.77
CA PRO A 120 4.76 3.97 23.55
C PRO A 120 5.56 3.30 24.68
N SER A 121 5.05 2.20 25.23
CA SER A 121 5.72 1.39 26.27
C SER A 121 6.82 0.51 25.71
N ALA A 122 6.85 0.27 24.39
CA ALA A 122 7.85 -0.60 23.79
C ALA A 122 9.24 0.02 23.86
N PRO A 123 10.28 -0.75 24.24
CA PRO A 123 11.66 -0.29 24.19
C PRO A 123 12.02 0.35 22.84
N LYS A 124 12.64 1.53 22.91
CA LYS A 124 13.17 2.27 21.76
C LYS A 124 14.42 1.57 21.24
N ARG A 125 14.58 1.54 19.93
CA ARG A 125 15.78 0.96 19.29
C ARG A 125 17.01 1.81 19.65
N PRO A 126 18.17 1.20 19.89
CA PRO A 126 19.40 1.93 20.13
C PRO A 126 19.82 2.67 18.86
N MET A 127 20.63 3.71 19.04
CA MET A 127 21.19 4.47 17.93
C MET A 127 22.32 3.66 17.26
N SER A 128 22.54 3.88 15.96
CA SER A 128 23.68 3.27 15.28
C SER A 128 24.98 3.99 15.63
N ALA A 129 26.13 3.35 15.36
CA ALA A 129 27.46 3.94 15.56
C ALA A 129 27.59 5.30 14.87
N PHE A 130 27.10 5.40 13.63
CA PHE A 130 27.05 6.68 12.90
C PHE A 130 26.23 7.74 13.64
N LEU A 131 25.08 7.38 14.22
CA LEU A 131 24.27 8.34 14.96
C LEU A 131 24.99 8.83 16.22
N TYR A 132 25.67 7.94 16.96
CA TYR A 132 26.51 8.32 18.10
C TYR A 132 27.65 9.28 17.70
N TYR A 133 28.33 9.00 16.59
CA TYR A 133 29.36 9.87 16.02
C TYR A 133 28.77 11.24 15.61
N SER A 134 27.63 11.22 14.91
CA SER A 134 27.02 12.42 14.34
C SER A 134 26.47 13.38 15.38
N GLN A 135 26.07 12.93 16.58
CA GLN A 135 25.49 13.82 17.61
C GLN A 135 26.45 14.93 18.06
N GLY A 136 27.72 14.58 18.30
CA GLY A 136 28.73 15.57 18.70
C GLY A 136 29.12 16.49 17.54
N LYS A 137 29.35 15.92 16.35
CA LYS A 137 29.82 16.65 15.18
C LYS A 137 28.74 17.52 14.53
N ARG A 138 27.47 17.10 14.57
CA ARG A 138 26.34 17.86 14.02
C ARG A 138 26.14 19.19 14.74
N SER A 139 26.22 19.20 16.07
CA SER A 139 26.10 20.42 16.87
C SER A 139 27.22 21.40 16.57
N HIS A 140 28.44 20.91 16.32
CA HIS A 140 29.58 21.73 15.91
C HIS A 140 29.39 22.32 14.52
N LEU A 141 29.03 21.49 13.52
CA LEU A 141 28.80 21.94 12.15
C LEU A 141 27.65 22.94 12.03
N LYS A 142 26.58 22.76 12.82
CA LYS A 142 25.44 23.69 12.81
C LYS A 142 25.76 25.03 13.45
N LYS A 143 26.70 25.07 14.42
CA LYS A 143 27.22 26.32 14.98
C LYS A 143 28.12 27.06 14.00
N GLN A 144 28.94 26.34 13.24
CA GLN A 144 29.83 26.91 12.21
C GLN A 144 29.05 27.37 10.97
N HIS A 145 27.99 26.65 10.61
CA HIS A 145 27.14 26.96 9.47
C HIS A 145 25.67 27.02 9.89
N PRO A 146 25.24 28.10 10.56
CA PRO A 146 23.86 28.26 11.04
C PRO A 146 22.84 28.23 9.89
N ASP A 147 23.21 28.74 8.71
CA ASP A 147 22.33 28.82 7.53
C ASP A 147 22.27 27.52 6.71
N MET A 148 23.19 26.58 6.96
CA MET A 148 23.26 25.33 6.19
C MET A 148 22.05 24.44 6.49
N LYS A 149 21.47 23.85 5.43
CA LYS A 149 20.31 22.98 5.58
C LYS A 149 20.72 21.70 6.30
N ASN A 150 19.82 21.17 7.15
CA ASN A 150 20.05 19.92 7.88
C ASN A 150 20.37 18.74 6.93
N THR A 151 19.87 18.77 5.71
CA THR A 151 20.17 17.79 4.65
C THR A 151 21.63 17.81 4.24
N GLU A 152 22.21 19.00 4.07
CA GLU A 152 23.61 19.20 3.67
C GLU A 152 24.56 18.83 4.82
N VAL A 153 24.24 19.23 6.05
CA VAL A 153 24.98 18.82 7.26
C VAL A 153 25.00 17.29 7.39
N SER A 154 23.87 16.63 7.15
CA SER A 154 23.78 15.17 7.24
C SER A 154 24.59 14.49 6.14
N ARG A 155 24.64 15.06 4.93
CA ARG A 155 25.45 14.56 3.82
C ARG A 155 26.94 14.64 4.16
N LEU A 156 27.40 15.80 4.62
CA LEU A 156 28.78 16.03 5.04
C LEU A 156 29.21 15.07 6.16
N LEU A 157 28.36 14.91 7.19
CA LEU A 157 28.62 13.96 8.28
C LEU A 157 28.74 12.51 7.78
N GLY A 158 27.92 12.13 6.80
CA GLY A 158 27.99 10.81 6.17
C GLY A 158 29.31 10.58 5.43
N GLU A 159 29.80 11.59 4.72
CA GLU A 159 31.11 11.55 4.05
C GLU A 159 32.25 11.50 5.07
N MET A 160 32.21 12.34 6.11
CA MET A 160 33.18 12.32 7.21
C MET A 160 33.23 10.96 7.90
N TRP A 161 32.08 10.35 8.18
CA TRP A 161 32.04 9.02 8.79
C TRP A 161 32.62 7.94 7.88
N ARG A 162 32.38 7.98 6.56
CA ARG A 162 32.99 7.00 5.65
C ARG A 162 34.51 7.12 5.64
N ASN A 163 35.02 8.35 5.63
CA ASN A 163 36.45 8.66 5.57
C ASN A 163 37.18 8.62 6.93
N SER A 164 36.44 8.58 8.05
CA SER A 164 37.02 8.42 9.39
C SER A 164 37.76 7.09 9.53
N SER A 165 38.82 7.09 10.35
CA SER A 165 39.61 5.88 10.60
C SER A 165 38.83 4.87 11.45
N ASP A 166 39.21 3.59 11.36
CA ASP A 166 38.58 2.54 12.18
C ASP A 166 38.80 2.77 13.68
N GLN A 167 39.87 3.45 14.06
CA GLN A 167 40.13 3.83 15.46
C GLN A 167 39.11 4.85 15.97
N GLU A 168 38.72 5.83 15.16
CA GLU A 168 37.66 6.79 15.50
C GLU A 168 36.28 6.14 15.53
N LYS A 169 36.03 5.17 14.64
CA LYS A 169 34.75 4.45 14.54
C LYS A 169 34.55 3.45 15.68
N ARG A 170 35.63 2.78 16.10
CA ARG A 170 35.65 1.72 17.13
C ARG A 170 34.83 2.03 18.39
N PRO A 171 35.03 3.14 19.12
CA PRO A 171 34.26 3.42 20.32
C PRO A 171 32.75 3.56 20.05
N HIS A 172 32.37 4.11 18.89
CA HIS A 172 30.97 4.24 18.51
C HIS A 172 30.34 2.90 18.11
N ILE A 173 31.10 2.03 17.45
CA ILE A 173 30.68 0.68 17.07
C ILE A 173 30.50 -0.20 18.31
N GLU A 174 31.45 -0.17 19.26
CA GLU A 174 31.31 -0.97 20.48
C GLU A 174 30.12 -0.48 21.32
N LYS A 175 29.93 0.84 21.43
CA LYS A 175 28.75 1.42 22.09
C LYS A 175 27.44 1.01 21.42
N GLU A 176 27.38 1.01 20.08
CA GLU A 176 26.21 0.46 19.36
C GLU A 176 26.00 -1.02 19.70
N ARG A 177 27.06 -1.82 19.71
CA ARG A 177 27.00 -3.26 19.98
C ARG A 177 26.47 -3.55 21.37
N GLU A 178 26.98 -2.87 22.40
CA GLU A 178 26.52 -2.98 23.78
C GLU A 178 25.04 -2.60 23.92
N GLU A 179 24.66 -1.43 23.42
CA GLU A 179 23.28 -0.95 23.52
C GLU A 179 22.31 -1.82 22.71
N ARG A 180 22.77 -2.40 21.59
CA ARG A 180 22.03 -3.41 20.83
C ARG A 180 21.86 -4.71 21.59
N SER A 181 22.85 -5.12 22.37
CA SER A 181 22.73 -6.29 23.25
C SER A 181 21.69 -6.04 24.35
N LYS A 182 21.80 -4.92 25.07
CA LYS A 182 20.83 -4.52 26.11
C LYS A 182 19.42 -4.39 25.55
N TYR A 183 19.28 -3.80 24.35
CA TYR A 183 18.00 -3.69 23.67
C TYR A 183 17.37 -5.04 23.35
N LYS A 184 18.16 -6.02 22.88
CA LYS A 184 17.67 -7.37 22.57
C LYS A 184 17.07 -8.06 23.81
N ILE A 185 17.70 -7.89 24.96
CA ILE A 185 17.19 -8.41 26.24
C ILE A 185 15.89 -7.69 26.60
N ARG A 186 15.92 -6.35 26.66
CA ARG A 186 14.75 -5.55 27.06
C ARG A 186 13.53 -5.75 26.16
N ILE A 187 13.74 -5.88 24.84
CA ILE A 187 12.63 -6.11 23.91
C ILE A 187 12.08 -7.53 24.02
N ALA A 188 12.89 -8.53 24.38
CA ALA A 188 12.42 -9.89 24.63
C ALA A 188 11.56 -9.93 25.91
N GLU A 189 12.03 -9.28 26.98
CA GLU A 189 11.27 -9.13 28.23
C GLU A 189 9.94 -8.41 28.00
N TRP A 190 9.97 -7.25 27.33
CA TRP A 190 8.75 -6.49 27.02
C TRP A 190 7.76 -7.28 26.15
N ARG A 191 8.25 -8.09 25.20
CA ARG A 191 7.38 -8.97 24.40
C ARG A 191 6.67 -9.99 25.27
N LYS A 192 7.41 -10.66 26.16
CA LYS A 192 6.85 -11.64 27.10
C LYS A 192 5.81 -11.01 28.02
N GLU A 193 6.13 -9.86 28.63
CA GLU A 193 5.20 -9.13 29.50
C GLU A 193 3.96 -8.63 28.74
N SER A 194 4.14 -8.14 27.50
CA SER A 194 3.03 -7.70 26.65
C SER A 194 2.10 -8.86 26.29
N GLU A 195 2.65 -10.03 25.95
CA GLU A 195 1.88 -11.24 25.68
C GLU A 195 1.11 -11.73 26.92
N GLU A 196 1.73 -11.71 28.09
CA GLU A 196 1.10 -12.08 29.36
C GLU A 196 -0.05 -11.13 29.71
N LYS A 197 0.16 -9.81 29.60
CA LYS A 197 -0.89 -8.81 29.80
C LYS A 197 -2.05 -8.99 28.82
N GLN A 198 -1.75 -9.24 27.55
CA GLN A 198 -2.79 -9.52 26.55
C GLN A 198 -3.56 -10.81 26.87
N ARG A 199 -2.88 -11.86 27.34
CA ARG A 199 -3.52 -13.12 27.74
C ARG A 199 -4.41 -12.93 28.97
N ALA A 200 -3.93 -12.23 29.99
CA ALA A 200 -4.72 -11.90 31.19
C ALA A 200 -5.95 -11.05 30.83
N GLN A 201 -5.78 -10.06 29.96
CA GLN A 201 -6.89 -9.24 29.48
C GLN A 201 -7.93 -10.06 28.70
N ARG A 202 -7.50 -10.96 27.81
CA ARG A 202 -8.41 -11.87 27.09
C ARG A 202 -9.16 -12.80 28.02
N LYS A 203 -8.48 -13.33 29.05
CA LYS A 203 -9.10 -14.19 30.07
C LYS A 203 -10.15 -13.42 30.87
N ALA A 204 -9.81 -12.24 31.37
CA ALA A 204 -10.75 -11.38 32.10
C ALA A 204 -11.95 -10.96 31.23
N GLN A 205 -11.73 -10.67 29.94
CA GLN A 205 -12.82 -10.38 29.00
C GLN A 205 -13.73 -11.58 28.77
N ALA A 206 -13.17 -12.79 28.64
CA ALA A 206 -13.95 -14.01 28.48
C ALA A 206 -14.76 -14.34 29.75
N GLU A 207 -14.16 -14.19 30.93
CA GLU A 207 -14.83 -14.38 32.22
C GLU A 207 -15.96 -13.37 32.44
N TRP A 208 -15.72 -12.09 32.11
CA TRP A 208 -16.75 -11.05 32.16
C TRP A 208 -17.90 -11.34 31.18
N ALA A 209 -17.57 -11.75 29.94
CA ALA A 209 -18.58 -12.12 28.96
C ALA A 209 -19.43 -13.32 29.43
N ALA A 210 -18.81 -14.38 29.93
CA ALA A 210 -19.51 -15.56 30.46
C ALA A 210 -20.40 -15.22 31.66
N SER A 211 -19.94 -14.38 32.58
CA SER A 211 -20.75 -13.92 33.73
C SER A 211 -21.92 -13.05 33.31
N SER A 212 -21.75 -12.22 32.27
CA SER A 212 -22.82 -11.38 31.74
C SER A 212 -23.90 -12.19 31.02
N GLU A 213 -23.52 -13.29 30.37
CA GLU A 213 -24.44 -14.20 29.67
C GLU A 213 -25.27 -15.04 30.65
N GLN A 214 -24.66 -15.50 31.75
CA GLN A 214 -25.38 -16.20 32.83
C GLN A 214 -26.42 -15.32 33.54
N GLN A 215 -26.14 -14.02 33.70
CA GLN A 215 -27.10 -13.06 34.28
C GLN A 215 -28.26 -12.70 33.35
N GLN A 216 -28.14 -12.94 32.04
CA GLN A 216 -29.22 -12.71 31.07
C GLN A 216 -30.13 -13.92 30.88
N GLN A 217 -29.70 -15.10 31.34
CA GLN A 217 -30.44 -16.36 31.24
C GLN A 217 -31.17 -16.75 32.55
N ALA A 218 -30.91 -16.03 33.65
CA ALA A 218 -31.58 -16.17 34.95
C ALA A 218 -32.64 -15.09 35.13
#